data_AF-A0A842QWT5-F1
#
_entry.id   AF-A0A842QWT5-F1
#
_cell.length_a   1.000
_cell.length_b   1.000
_cell.length_c   1.000
_cell.angle_alpha   90.00
_cell.angle_beta   90.00
_cell.angle_gamma   90.00
#
_symmetry.space_group_name_H-M   'P 1'
#
loop_
_entity.id
_entity.type
_entity.pdbx_description
1 polymer ?
#
loop_
_entity_poly.entity_id
_entity_poly.type
_entity_poly.pdbx_seq_one_letter_code
_entity_poly.pdbx_strand_id
1 'polypeptide(L)'
;MESFHGPCQVLDLCELPLEIHAADLESFEITSGEIILLKTKNSLRGYETFRRDFVPVKLDATRFLIEKGVKTLGVDYLSVKKFGVMRRFMTPLSVPCPCSRD
;
A
#
# COMPACT_ATOMS: atom_id res chain seq x y z
N MET A 1 12.34 16.20 -1.97
CA MET A 1 11.06 16.55 -1.30
C MET A 1 9.84 16.33 -2.21
N GLU A 2 10.03 15.76 -3.40
CA GLU A 2 8.98 15.61 -4.42
C GLU A 2 8.02 14.44 -4.17
N SER A 3 8.39 13.43 -3.38
CA SER A 3 7.56 12.22 -3.18
C SER A 3 6.23 12.46 -2.46
N PHE A 4 6.11 13.53 -1.67
CA PHE A 4 4.93 13.75 -0.80
C PHE A 4 3.91 14.74 -1.38
N HIS A 5 4.14 15.29 -2.57
CA HIS A 5 3.24 16.23 -3.22
C HIS A 5 3.16 15.98 -4.72
N GLY A 6 1.98 16.22 -5.30
CA GLY A 6 1.71 15.98 -6.71
C GLY A 6 0.26 15.53 -6.95
N PRO A 7 -0.10 15.23 -8.21
CA PRO A 7 -1.39 14.64 -8.53
C PRO A 7 -1.56 13.32 -7.78
N CYS A 8 -2.76 13.11 -7.26
CA CYS A 8 -3.12 11.91 -6.54
C CYS A 8 -4.46 11.37 -7.01
N GLN A 9 -4.58 10.06 -6.97
CA GLN A 9 -5.81 9.33 -7.28
C GLN A 9 -6.28 8.62 -6.02
N VAL A 10 -7.57 8.76 -5.72
CA VAL A 10 -8.21 8.06 -4.61
C VAL A 10 -8.93 6.84 -5.17
N LEU A 11 -8.51 5.65 -4.75
CA LEU A 11 -9.18 4.40 -5.10
C LEU A 11 -10.20 4.09 -4.01
N ASP A 12 -11.48 4.07 -4.39
CA ASP A 12 -12.57 3.72 -3.48
C ASP A 12 -12.72 2.20 -3.41
N LEU A 13 -12.33 1.63 -2.27
CA LEU A 13 -12.38 0.21 -1.96
C LEU A 13 -13.34 -0.05 -0.79
N CYS A 14 -14.30 0.86 -0.55
CA CYS A 14 -15.27 0.74 0.54
C CYS A 14 -16.17 -0.49 0.44
N GLU A 15 -16.29 -1.14 -0.72
CA GLU A 15 -17.08 -2.36 -0.87
C GLU A 15 -16.32 -3.61 -0.39
N LEU A 16 -14.97 -3.57 -0.38
CA LEU A 16 -14.15 -4.72 -0.03
C LEU A 16 -14.32 -5.11 1.45
N PRO A 17 -14.50 -6.41 1.75
CA PRO A 17 -14.86 -6.85 3.09
C PRO A 17 -13.70 -6.80 4.08
N LEU A 18 -12.47 -7.19 3.71
CA LEU A 18 -11.38 -7.31 4.69
C LEU A 18 -9.95 -7.19 4.18
N GLU A 19 -9.62 -7.40 2.90
CA GLU A 19 -8.21 -7.42 2.41
C GLU A 19 -8.13 -6.83 0.99
N ILE A 20 -7.01 -6.19 0.65
CA ILE A 20 -6.77 -5.60 -0.67
C ILE A 20 -5.76 -6.46 -1.42
N HIS A 21 -6.18 -7.02 -2.54
CA HIS A 21 -5.40 -7.87 -3.44
C HIS A 21 -5.06 -7.15 -4.75
N ALA A 22 -4.15 -7.73 -5.54
CA ALA A 22 -3.82 -7.19 -6.86
C ALA A 22 -5.05 -7.14 -7.79
N ALA A 23 -5.88 -8.18 -7.76
CA ALA A 23 -7.09 -8.27 -8.56
C ALA A 23 -8.09 -7.12 -8.30
N ASP A 24 -8.13 -6.61 -7.07
CA ASP A 24 -8.99 -5.47 -6.72
C ASP A 24 -8.46 -4.15 -7.30
N LEU A 25 -7.16 -4.09 -7.65
CA LEU A 25 -6.50 -2.91 -8.18
C LEU A 25 -6.44 -2.91 -9.72
N GLU A 26 -6.61 -4.07 -10.36
CA GLU A 26 -6.54 -4.23 -11.81
C GLU A 26 -7.63 -3.47 -12.57
N SER A 27 -8.79 -3.22 -11.94
CA SER A 27 -9.88 -2.44 -12.54
C SER A 27 -9.61 -0.94 -12.58
N PHE A 28 -8.57 -0.46 -11.90
CA PHE A 28 -8.23 0.96 -11.86
C PHE A 28 -7.10 1.27 -12.84
N GLU A 29 -7.27 2.36 -13.58
CA GLU A 29 -6.16 2.94 -14.34
C GLU A 29 -5.20 3.61 -13.35
N ILE A 30 -3.99 3.06 -13.25
CA ILE A 30 -2.91 3.55 -12.39
C ILE A 30 -1.74 3.94 -13.29
N THR A 31 -1.33 5.21 -13.22
CA THR A 31 -0.23 5.74 -14.02
C THR A 31 1.06 5.80 -13.20
N SER A 32 2.19 5.53 -13.85
CA SER A 32 3.50 5.66 -13.21
C SER A 32 3.75 7.09 -12.75
N GLY A 33 4.28 7.24 -11.53
CA GLY A 33 4.60 8.54 -10.92
C GLY A 33 3.46 9.16 -10.10
N GLU A 34 2.30 8.53 -10.03
CA GLU A 34 1.15 9.03 -9.26
C GLU A 34 1.24 8.70 -7.76
N ILE A 35 0.51 9.47 -6.97
CA ILE A 35 0.27 9.20 -5.56
C ILE A 35 -1.10 8.50 -5.44
N ILE A 36 -1.12 7.29 -4.92
CA ILE A 36 -2.34 6.49 -4.75
C ILE A 36 -2.80 6.55 -3.31
N LEU A 37 -4.07 6.89 -3.09
CA LEU A 37 -4.71 6.89 -1.78
C LEU A 37 -5.79 5.81 -1.74
N LEU A 38 -5.70 4.88 -0.79
CA LEU A 38 -6.68 3.81 -0.62
C LEU A 38 -7.72 4.23 0.41
N LYS A 39 -8.97 4.35 -0.04
CA LYS A 39 -10.13 4.60 0.83
C LYS A 39 -10.83 3.27 1.09
N THR A 40 -10.91 2.84 2.33
CA THR A 40 -11.48 1.56 2.73
C THR A 40 -12.68 1.75 3.65
N LYS A 41 -13.32 0.64 4.07
CA LYS A 41 -14.39 0.66 5.09
C LYS A 41 -13.97 1.32 6.40
N ASN A 42 -12.66 1.47 6.69
CA ASN A 42 -12.19 2.19 7.87
C ASN A 42 -12.65 3.65 7.88
N SER A 43 -12.68 4.29 6.71
CA SER A 43 -13.17 5.67 6.55
C SER A 43 -14.63 5.86 6.96
N LEU A 44 -15.45 4.80 6.94
CA LEU A 44 -16.88 4.85 7.31
C LEU A 44 -17.14 4.56 8.80
N ARG A 45 -16.14 4.06 9.55
CA ARG A 45 -16.32 3.50 10.90
C ARG A 45 -15.83 4.42 12.03
N GLY A 46 -15.26 5.57 11.70
CA GLY A 46 -14.70 6.54 12.65
C GLY A 46 -13.41 6.06 13.36
N TYR A 47 -12.69 6.98 13.99
CA TYR A 47 -11.38 6.72 14.62
C TYR A 47 -11.41 6.68 16.17
N GLU A 48 -12.60 6.70 16.78
CA GLU A 48 -12.74 6.79 18.25
C GLU A 48 -12.21 5.56 19.00
N THR A 49 -12.13 4.41 18.34
CA THR A 49 -11.64 3.16 18.93
C THR A 49 -10.58 2.51 18.03
N PHE A 50 -9.49 2.06 18.63
CA PHE A 50 -8.48 1.27 17.92
C PHE A 50 -9.08 -0.08 17.51
N ARG A 51 -9.17 -0.31 16.20
CA ARG A 51 -9.71 -1.51 15.59
C ARG A 51 -8.56 -2.34 15.04
N ARG A 52 -8.52 -3.62 15.44
CA ARG A 52 -7.49 -4.57 15.00
C ARG A 52 -7.85 -5.27 13.69
N ASP A 53 -9.09 -5.11 13.24
CA ASP A 53 -9.70 -5.65 12.02
C ASP A 53 -9.63 -4.67 10.82
N PHE A 54 -8.63 -3.78 10.79
CA PHE A 54 -8.44 -2.90 9.63
C PHE A 54 -8.03 -3.67 8.38
N VAL A 55 -8.42 -3.15 7.22
CA VAL A 55 -8.13 -3.72 5.91
C VAL A 55 -6.62 -3.62 5.62
N PRO A 56 -5.87 -4.75 5.58
CA PRO A 56 -4.46 -4.73 5.26
C PRO A 56 -4.23 -4.79 3.75
N VAL A 57 -3.15 -4.16 3.30
CA VAL A 57 -2.66 -4.29 1.93
C VAL A 57 -1.82 -5.56 1.84
N LYS A 58 -2.19 -6.49 0.95
CA LYS A 58 -1.45 -7.74 0.76
C LYS A 58 -0.18 -7.54 -0.07
N LEU A 59 0.69 -8.54 -0.03
CA LEU A 59 1.99 -8.48 -0.69
C LEU A 59 1.86 -8.43 -2.23
N ASP A 60 0.91 -9.15 -2.79
CA ASP A 60 0.54 -9.12 -4.20
C ASP A 60 0.07 -7.73 -4.63
N ALA A 61 -0.85 -7.11 -3.88
CA ALA A 61 -1.28 -5.73 -4.12
C ALA A 61 -0.10 -4.75 -4.07
N THR A 62 0.81 -4.94 -3.10
CA THR A 62 2.01 -4.10 -2.98
C THR A 62 2.92 -4.26 -4.20
N ARG A 63 3.13 -5.49 -4.68
CA ARG A 63 3.94 -5.76 -5.88
C ARG A 63 3.34 -5.15 -7.12
N PHE A 64 2.02 -5.27 -7.29
CA PHE A 64 1.29 -4.66 -8.41
C PHE A 64 1.51 -3.14 -8.46
N LEU A 65 1.39 -2.45 -7.32
CA LEU A 65 1.60 -1.00 -7.26
C LEU A 65 3.06 -0.59 -7.55
N ILE A 66 4.04 -1.39 -7.13
CA ILE A 66 5.46 -1.17 -7.45
C ILE A 66 5.70 -1.33 -8.94
N GLU A 67 5.16 -2.40 -9.55
CA GLU A 67 5.28 -2.67 -10.99
C GLU A 67 4.63 -1.57 -11.84
N LYS A 68 3.53 -0.97 -11.36
CA LYS A 68 2.88 0.19 -11.98
C LYS A 68 3.64 1.50 -11.81
N GLY A 69 4.72 1.53 -11.02
CA GLY A 69 5.54 2.73 -10.83
C GLY A 69 4.91 3.78 -9.91
N VAL A 70 4.06 3.37 -8.97
CA VAL A 70 3.43 4.29 -8.00
C VAL A 70 4.51 4.97 -7.15
N LYS A 71 4.43 6.30 -7.05
CA LYS A 71 5.39 7.12 -6.30
C LYS A 71 5.20 6.98 -4.80
N THR A 72 3.95 7.02 -4.36
CA THR A 72 3.56 7.07 -2.94
C THR A 72 2.22 6.38 -2.75
N LEU A 73 2.10 5.58 -1.68
CA LEU A 73 0.86 4.94 -1.27
C LEU A 73 0.40 5.52 0.07
N GLY A 74 -0.80 6.07 0.10
CA GLY A 74 -1.49 6.48 1.33
C GLY A 74 -2.60 5.49 1.69
N VAL A 75 -2.76 5.24 2.99
CA VAL A 75 -3.85 4.41 3.53
C VAL A 75 -4.63 5.17 4.57
N ASP A 76 -5.90 4.81 4.74
CA ASP A 76 -6.85 5.44 5.65
C ASP A 76 -6.86 4.83 7.06
N TYR A 77 -5.76 4.18 7.48
CA TYR A 77 -5.65 3.62 8.83
C TYR A 77 -4.22 3.66 9.39
N LEU A 78 -4.12 3.46 10.70
CA LEU A 78 -2.87 3.55 11.48
C LEU A 78 -1.77 2.57 11.02
N SER A 79 -2.07 1.60 10.14
CA SER A 79 -1.07 0.72 9.56
C SER A 79 -1.49 0.16 8.20
N VAL A 80 -0.51 -0.06 7.32
CA VAL A 80 -0.62 -0.81 6.05
C VAL A 80 -0.61 -2.33 6.24
N LYS A 81 -0.05 -2.82 7.36
CA LYS A 81 0.12 -4.26 7.63
C LYS A 81 -0.80 -4.73 8.73
N LYS A 82 -1.37 -5.92 8.58
CA LYS A 82 -2.21 -6.56 9.61
C LYS A 82 -1.54 -6.55 10.97
N PHE A 83 -2.30 -6.19 12.00
CA PHE A 83 -1.81 -6.17 13.38
C PHE A 83 -1.29 -7.55 13.80
N GLY A 84 -0.08 -7.62 14.36
CA GLY A 84 0.49 -8.86 14.91
C GLY A 84 1.23 -9.78 13.92
N VAL A 85 1.47 -9.37 12.67
CA VAL A 85 2.30 -10.18 11.75
C VAL A 85 3.79 -10.01 12.08
N MET A 86 4.32 -10.93 12.88
CA MET A 86 5.75 -11.06 13.15
C MET A 86 6.48 -11.55 11.89
N ARG A 87 7.52 -10.83 11.44
CA ARG A 87 8.32 -11.26 10.29
C ARG A 87 9.02 -12.58 10.61
N ARG A 88 8.73 -13.64 9.84
CA ARG A 88 9.71 -14.72 9.65
C ARG A 88 10.82 -14.13 8.80
N PHE A 89 11.96 -13.80 9.41
CA PHE A 89 13.17 -13.46 8.68
C PHE A 89 13.62 -14.70 7.91
N MET A 90 13.30 -14.76 6.61
CA MET A 90 14.18 -15.45 5.67
C MET A 90 15.24 -14.42 5.26
N THR A 91 16.49 -14.83 5.43
CA THR A 91 17.76 -14.10 5.30
C THR A 91 17.91 -13.26 4.03
N PRO A 92 18.79 -12.23 4.04
CA PRO A 92 18.91 -11.28 2.94
C PRO A 92 19.64 -11.92 1.75
N LEU A 93 19.01 -11.87 0.57
CA LEU A 93 19.75 -11.98 -0.68
C LEU A 93 20.62 -10.72 -0.80
N SER A 94 21.93 -10.91 -0.74
CA SER A 94 22.95 -9.93 -1.07
C SER A 94 22.83 -9.52 -2.53
N VAL A 95 22.16 -8.40 -2.79
CA VAL A 95 22.33 -7.67 -4.06
C VAL A 95 23.44 -6.64 -3.86
N PRO A 96 24.61 -6.78 -4.51
CA PRO A 96 25.63 -5.76 -4.43
C PRO A 96 25.17 -4.49 -5.15
N CYS A 97 25.16 -3.37 -4.44
CA CYS A 97 24.94 -2.04 -4.99
C CYS A 97 26.05 -1.73 -6.02
N PRO A 98 25.72 -1.29 -7.26
CA PRO A 98 26.73 -1.05 -8.29
C PRO A 98 27.47 0.30 -8.18
N CYS A 99 27.25 1.09 -7.13
CA CYS A 99 27.86 2.42 -6.96
C CYS A 99 28.90 2.44 -5.84
N SER A 100 30.06 1.82 -6.05
CA SER A 100 31.28 2.11 -5.28
C SER A 100 32.51 1.65 -6.05
N ARG A 101 32.86 2.43 -7.07
CA ARG A 101 34.21 2.49 -7.65
C ARG A 101 34.40 3.91 -8.19
N ASP A 102 34.92 4.76 -7.32
CA ASP A 102 35.91 5.80 -7.61
C ASP A 102 36.99 5.69 -6.51
#